data_AF-A0A3B9LFN5-F1
#
_entry.id   AF-A0A3B9LFN5-F1
#
_cell.length_a   1.000
_cell.length_b   1.000
_cell.length_c   1.000
_cell.angle_alpha   90.00
_cell.angle_beta   90.00
_cell.angle_gamma   90.00
#
_symmetry.space_group_name_H-M   'P 1'
#
loop_
_entity.id
_entity.type
_entity.pdbx_description
1 polymer ?
#
loop_
_entity_poly.entity_id
_entity_poly.type
_entity_poly.pdbx_seq_one_letter_code
_entity_poly.pdbx_strand_id
1 'polypeptide(L)'
;MHKNVTGKDLTKEAPRSPRIRVGGYAILGRTTDKCRALVAGNIGEYHFDCPLDNMLFGFKGVKGDDFKAQIEKGASDQQMAEWLDQNGEKK
;
A
#
# COMPACT_ATOMS: atom_id res chain seq x y z
N MET A 1 9.87 -7.14 17.00
CA MET A 1 10.16 -8.17 15.97
C MET A 1 10.08 -7.49 14.62
N HIS A 2 11.20 -7.32 13.92
CA HIS A 2 11.19 -6.81 12.55
C HIS A 2 10.54 -7.89 11.67
N LYS A 3 9.28 -7.69 11.30
CA LYS A 3 8.62 -8.52 10.29
C LYS A 3 9.42 -8.34 9.00
N ASN A 4 9.87 -9.45 8.39
CA ASN A 4 10.57 -9.44 7.11
C ASN A 4 9.59 -9.03 5.99
N VAL A 5 9.23 -7.76 5.96
CA VAL A 5 8.42 -7.18 4.89
C VAL A 5 9.37 -6.76 3.78
N THR A 6 9.43 -7.56 2.74
CA THR A 6 10.24 -7.27 1.54
C THR A 6 9.63 -6.09 0.80
N GLY A 7 10.35 -4.98 0.70
CA GLY A 7 9.88 -3.75 0.06
C GLY A 7 11.01 -2.89 -0.47
N LYS A 8 10.67 -1.90 -1.30
CA LYS A 8 11.60 -0.91 -1.82
C LYS A 8 12.12 -0.01 -0.69
N ASP A 9 13.39 0.37 -0.79
CA ASP A 9 13.99 1.39 0.08
C ASP A 9 13.70 2.78 -0.50
N LEU A 10 12.71 3.47 0.08
CA LEU A 10 12.27 4.76 -0.45
C LEU A 10 13.20 5.92 -0.09
N THR A 11 14.26 5.68 0.69
CA THR A 11 15.35 6.64 0.82
C THR A 11 16.29 6.64 -0.39
N LYS A 12 16.21 5.62 -1.26
CA LYS A 12 17.10 5.42 -2.42
C LYS A 12 16.37 5.43 -3.76
N GLU A 13 15.13 4.94 -3.79
CA GLU A 13 14.32 4.90 -5.02
C GLU A 13 12.90 5.41 -4.78
N ALA A 14 12.31 6.02 -5.80
CA ALA A 14 10.92 6.45 -5.71
C ALA A 14 9.95 5.24 -5.72
N PRO A 15 8.82 5.32 -5.00
CA PRO A 15 7.78 4.31 -5.11
C PRO A 15 7.17 4.33 -6.51
N ARG A 16 6.50 3.25 -6.90
CA ARG A 16 5.90 3.12 -8.23
C ARG A 16 5.02 4.32 -8.61
N SER A 17 4.95 4.57 -9.91
CA SER A 17 4.09 5.60 -10.47
C SER A 17 2.63 5.31 -10.10
N PRO A 18 1.84 6.33 -9.68
CA PRO A 18 0.42 6.13 -9.35
C PRO A 18 -0.41 5.66 -10.55
N ARG A 19 0.12 5.78 -11.78
CA ARG A 19 -0.52 5.30 -13.01
C ARG A 19 -0.33 3.81 -13.27
N ILE A 20 0.62 3.16 -12.59
CA ILE A 20 0.79 1.70 -12.69
C ILE A 20 -0.35 1.06 -11.92
N ARG A 21 -1.16 0.27 -12.63
CA ARG A 21 -2.28 -0.45 -12.04
C ARG A 21 -1.82 -1.79 -11.47
N VAL A 22 -2.34 -2.12 -10.30
CA VAL A 22 -2.17 -3.43 -9.64
C VAL A 22 -3.57 -3.97 -9.37
N GLY A 23 -3.88 -5.17 -9.85
CA GLY A 23 -5.22 -5.75 -9.72
C GLY A 23 -6.34 -4.81 -10.21
N GLY A 24 -6.09 -4.04 -11.27
CA GLY A 24 -7.05 -3.05 -11.81
C GLY A 24 -7.04 -1.69 -11.10
N TYR A 25 -6.53 -1.59 -9.88
CA TYR A 25 -6.48 -0.37 -9.09
C TYR A 25 -5.30 0.54 -9.47
N ALA A 26 -5.60 1.80 -9.77
CA ALA A 26 -4.61 2.87 -9.76
C ALA A 26 -4.16 3.16 -8.32
N ILE A 27 -2.97 3.75 -8.13
CA ILE A 27 -2.40 4.13 -6.83
C ILE A 27 -1.99 2.94 -5.94
N LEU A 28 -2.66 1.79 -6.02
CA LEU A 28 -2.41 0.62 -5.16
C LEU A 28 -0.93 0.23 -5.08
N GLY A 29 -0.25 0.07 -6.22
CA GLY A 29 1.18 -0.27 -6.21
C GLY A 29 2.04 0.76 -5.46
N ARG A 30 1.73 2.06 -5.60
CA ARG A 30 2.43 3.14 -4.90
C ARG A 30 2.14 3.10 -3.40
N THR A 31 0.88 2.92 -3.01
CA THR A 31 0.46 2.80 -1.61
C THR A 31 1.13 1.60 -0.94
N THR A 32 1.17 0.46 -1.62
CA THR A 32 1.86 -0.75 -1.14
C THR A 32 3.34 -0.51 -0.93
N ASP A 33 4.04 0.14 -1.87
CA ASP A 33 5.46 0.44 -1.72
C ASP A 33 5.72 1.34 -0.50
N LYS A 34 4.91 2.39 -0.32
CA LYS A 34 5.01 3.30 0.84
C LYS A 34 4.72 2.59 2.15
N CYS A 35 3.70 1.73 2.16
CA CYS A 35 3.34 0.96 3.35
C CYS A 35 4.45 -0.03 3.74
N ARG A 36 5.00 -0.77 2.78
CA ARG A 36 6.12 -1.68 3.01
C ARG A 36 7.36 -0.94 3.51
N ALA A 37 7.66 0.21 2.93
CA ALA A 37 8.78 1.05 3.35
C ALA A 37 8.57 1.62 4.76
N LEU A 38 7.33 2.01 5.12
CA LEU A 38 6.98 2.41 6.49
C LEU A 38 7.25 1.28 7.48
N VAL A 39 6.76 0.07 7.18
CA VAL A 39 6.91 -1.11 8.06
C VAL A 39 8.38 -1.54 8.16
N ALA A 40 9.13 -1.42 7.08
CA ALA A 40 10.56 -1.74 7.04
C ALA A 40 11.46 -0.64 7.66
N GLY A 41 10.92 0.55 7.96
CA GLY A 41 11.70 1.69 8.49
C GLY A 41 12.47 2.50 7.43
N ASN A 42 12.20 2.28 6.14
CA ASN A 42 12.94 2.85 5.00
C ASN A 42 12.05 3.78 4.15
N ILE A 43 11.15 4.54 4.78
CA ILE A 43 10.15 5.37 4.07
C ILE A 43 10.72 6.65 3.44
N GLY A 44 11.84 7.15 3.97
CA GLY A 44 12.44 8.42 3.53
C GLY A 44 11.51 9.62 3.76
N GLU A 45 11.40 10.48 2.75
CA GLU A 45 10.51 11.67 2.78
C GLU A 45 9.05 11.36 2.43
N TYR A 46 8.74 10.12 2.07
CA TYR A 46 7.37 9.73 1.75
C TYR A 46 6.56 9.54 3.04
N HIS A 47 5.26 9.81 2.97
CA HIS A 47 4.33 9.60 4.08
C HIS A 47 3.23 8.65 3.65
N PHE A 48 3.12 7.47 4.27
CA PHE A 48 1.99 6.55 4.07
C PHE A 48 0.70 7.17 4.65
N ASP A 49 -0.45 6.82 4.10
CA ASP A 49 -1.75 7.38 4.47
C ASP A 49 -1.87 8.89 4.18
N CYS A 50 -1.22 9.34 3.11
CA CYS A 50 -1.33 10.72 2.63
C CYS A 50 -2.62 10.97 1.82
N PRO A 51 -2.94 12.22 1.42
CA PRO A 51 -4.16 12.51 0.65
C PRO A 51 -4.32 11.67 -0.63
N LEU A 52 -3.21 11.29 -1.28
CA LEU A 52 -3.26 10.44 -2.47
C LEU A 52 -3.61 8.98 -2.14
N ASP A 53 -3.07 8.43 -1.06
CA ASP A 53 -3.40 7.06 -0.64
C ASP A 53 -4.87 7.00 -0.18
N ASN A 54 -5.34 8.06 0.47
CA ASN A 54 -6.72 8.22 0.89
C ASN A 54 -7.72 8.28 -0.27
N MET A 55 -7.29 8.61 -1.50
CA MET A 55 -8.15 8.45 -2.68
C MET A 55 -8.50 6.98 -2.94
N LEU A 56 -7.54 6.07 -2.77
CA LEU A 56 -7.77 4.63 -2.89
C LEU A 56 -8.60 4.12 -1.71
N PHE A 57 -8.25 4.52 -0.49
CA PHE A 57 -8.94 4.09 0.72
C PHE A 57 -10.39 4.56 0.75
N GLY A 58 -10.64 5.83 0.44
CA GLY A 58 -11.99 6.38 0.31
C GLY A 58 -12.76 5.78 -0.86
N PHE A 59 -12.10 5.47 -1.98
CA PHE A 59 -12.75 4.77 -3.09
C PHE A 59 -13.30 3.41 -2.64
N LYS A 60 -12.55 2.64 -1.85
CA LYS A 60 -12.97 1.34 -1.34
C LYS A 60 -13.61 1.37 0.05
N GLY A 61 -13.76 2.52 0.69
CA GLY A 61 -14.30 2.62 2.06
C GLY A 61 -13.48 1.85 3.10
N VAL A 62 -12.18 1.67 2.89
CA VAL A 62 -11.26 0.99 3.84
C VAL A 62 -10.41 2.02 4.58
N LYS A 63 -9.74 1.62 5.67
CA LYS A 63 -8.79 2.47 6.40
C LYS A 63 -7.34 2.11 6.10
N GLY A 64 -6.45 3.10 6.17
CA GLY A 64 -5.01 2.90 6.02
C GLY A 64 -4.42 1.91 7.03
N ASP A 65 -4.93 1.90 8.27
CA ASP A 65 -4.51 0.95 9.30
C ASP A 65 -4.84 -0.51 8.96
N ASP A 66 -6.04 -0.77 8.42
CA ASP A 66 -6.43 -2.11 7.99
C ASP A 66 -5.57 -2.59 6.82
N PHE A 67 -5.28 -1.68 5.89
CA PHE A 67 -4.36 -1.93 4.77
C PHE A 67 -2.96 -2.27 5.27
N LYS A 68 -2.43 -1.49 6.23
CA LYS A 68 -1.12 -1.73 6.84
C LYS A 68 -1.07 -3.08 7.55
N ALA A 69 -2.14 -3.47 8.25
CA ALA A 69 -2.21 -4.76 8.92
C ALA A 69 -2.07 -5.94 7.94
N GLN A 70 -2.56 -5.83 6.70
CA GLN A 70 -2.36 -6.86 5.68
C GLN A 70 -0.92 -6.88 5.15
N ILE A 71 -0.32 -5.73 4.90
CA ILE A 71 1.09 -5.64 4.49
C ILE A 71 2.01 -6.23 5.55
N GLU A 72 1.73 -5.97 6.82
CA GLU A 72 2.48 -6.56 7.93
C GLU A 72 2.34 -8.09 8.03
N LYS A 73 1.29 -8.69 7.45
CA LYS A 73 1.14 -10.14 7.33
C LYS A 73 1.93 -10.71 6.14
N GLY A 74 2.60 -9.87 5.37
CA GLY A 74 3.35 -10.27 4.18
C GLY A 74 2.51 -10.34 2.91
N ALA A 75 1.37 -9.64 2.85
CA ALA A 75 0.52 -9.64 1.67
C ALA A 75 1.26 -9.15 0.41
N SER A 76 1.14 -9.92 -0.66
CA SER A 76 1.58 -9.54 -2.00
C SER A 76 0.68 -8.46 -2.59
N ASP A 77 1.13 -7.86 -3.68
CA ASP A 77 0.36 -6.84 -4.41
C ASP A 77 -1.00 -7.36 -4.88
N GLN A 78 -1.03 -8.61 -5.33
CA GLN A 78 -2.24 -9.27 -5.78
C GLN A 78 -3.16 -9.59 -4.61
N GLN A 79 -2.61 -10.07 -3.48
CA GLN A 79 -3.38 -10.29 -2.27
C GLN A 79 -3.98 -9.00 -1.71
N MET A 80 -3.31 -7.85 -1.86
CA MET A 80 -3.88 -6.56 -1.49
C MET A 80 -5.03 -6.14 -2.39
N ALA A 81 -4.96 -6.40 -3.70
CA ALA A 81 -6.07 -6.14 -4.61
C ALA A 81 -7.29 -7.02 -4.27
N GLU A 82 -7.06 -8.32 -4.07
CA GLU A 82 -8.10 -9.27 -3.66
C GLU A 82 -8.72 -8.89 -2.31
N TRP A 83 -7.89 -8.45 -1.35
CA TRP A 83 -8.37 -7.96 -0.06
C TRP A 83 -9.27 -6.73 -0.21
N LEU A 84 -8.88 -5.77 -1.07
CA LEU A 84 -9.72 -4.61 -1.38
C LEU A 84 -11.05 -5.04 -2.01
N ASP A 85 -11.04 -5.99 -2.93
CA ASP A 85 -12.26 -6.52 -3.56
C ASP A 85 -13.22 -7.16 -2.54
N GLN A 86 -12.67 -7.86 -1.54
CA GLN A 86 -13.46 -8.57 -0.53
C GLN A 86 -13.92 -7.70 0.65
N ASN A 87 -13.09 -6.74 1.08
CA ASN A 87 -13.30 -6.00 2.33
C ASN A 87 -13.74 -4.56 2.12
N GLY A 88 -13.58 -4.01 0.91
CA GLY A 88 -14.05 -2.68 0.57
C GLY A 88 -15.42 -2.65 -0.10
N GLU A 89 -15.91 -1.44 -0.37
CA GLU A 89 -17.14 -1.20 -1.12
C GLU A 89 -17.11 -1.87 -2.49
N LYS A 90 -18.23 -2.47 -2.89
CA LYS A 90 -18.42 -2.99 -4.25
C LYS A 90 -18.57 -1.80 -5.20
N LYS A 91 -17.59 -1.58 -6.08
CA LYS A 91 -17.58 -0.53 -7.10
C LYS A 91 -17.23 -1.10 -8.45
#